data_AF-A0A4V6ANU2-F1
#
_entry.id   AF-A0A4V6ANU2-F1
#
_cell.length_a   1.000
_cell.length_b   1.000
_cell.length_c   1.000
_cell.angle_alpha   90.00
_cell.angle_beta   90.00
_cell.angle_gamma   90.00
#
_symmetry.space_group_name_H-M   'P 1'
#
loop_
_entity.id
_entity.type
_entity.pdbx_description
1 polymer ?
#
loop_
_entity_poly.entity_id
_entity_poly.type
_entity_poly.pdbx_seq_one_letter_code
_entity_poly.pdbx_strand_id
1 'polypeptide(L)'
;MAPGKMQAASEQDSVILAELRRLRKEHTEAANDNKKAMARLETNMKELVERTASLEQQVEHVEERLGDMEDKTARLERVAAFLLHQEAKLVAKCEDLESRAIRNNIRINGIPEGSEKNDMIRFAFANLKDKDKDKKLVCEDPDVERVRRGFSGEKSVALAPPPEEEEEEEDGEAHFHPWVRELGRPGGRTTRRPPEEPSPLPAGPGARGARESVPVSVVVPPRVFLDRPGYQPGERAAPAGSLLFSPFRKSGARIPAPPPSAAARERVEISTQPDLLPANSSGRSSR
;
A
#
# COMPACT_ATOMS: atom_id res chain seq x y z
N MET A 1 -38.34 -33.18 100.70
CA MET A 1 -37.87 -32.56 99.44
C MET A 1 -38.85 -31.45 99.09
N ALA A 2 -38.37 -30.26 98.69
CA ALA A 2 -39.25 -29.09 98.50
C ALA A 2 -39.85 -29.07 97.08
N PRO A 3 -41.17 -28.88 96.91
CA PRO A 3 -41.84 -28.99 95.61
C PRO A 3 -41.41 -27.94 94.59
N GLY A 4 -40.98 -26.75 95.02
CA GLY A 4 -40.55 -25.67 94.13
C GLY A 4 -39.34 -25.98 93.24
N LYS A 5 -38.50 -26.98 93.59
CA LYS A 5 -37.36 -27.37 92.74
C LYS A 5 -37.78 -28.13 91.47
N MET A 6 -38.92 -28.82 91.47
CA MET A 6 -39.41 -29.51 90.26
C MET A 6 -40.04 -28.53 89.25
N GLN A 7 -40.70 -27.47 89.74
CA GLN A 7 -41.30 -26.45 88.87
C GLN A 7 -40.22 -25.65 88.12
N ALA A 8 -39.17 -25.21 88.81
CA ALA A 8 -38.06 -24.49 88.17
C ALA A 8 -37.33 -25.33 87.09
N ALA A 9 -37.19 -26.65 87.28
CA ALA A 9 -36.63 -27.54 86.27
C ALA A 9 -37.55 -27.66 85.03
N SER A 10 -38.86 -27.85 85.25
CA SER A 10 -39.87 -27.87 84.19
C SER A 10 -39.90 -26.58 83.36
N GLU A 11 -39.68 -25.42 83.98
CA GLU A 11 -39.61 -24.14 83.29
C GLU A 11 -38.35 -24.04 82.41
N GLN A 12 -37.18 -24.44 82.93
CA GLN A 12 -35.92 -24.47 82.17
C GLN A 12 -36.01 -25.41 80.95
N ASP A 13 -36.56 -26.61 81.11
CA ASP A 13 -36.76 -27.55 80.00
C ASP A 13 -37.68 -26.96 78.92
N SER A 14 -38.73 -26.23 79.31
CA SER A 14 -39.63 -25.56 78.37
C SER A 14 -38.96 -24.48 77.52
N VAL A 15 -38.04 -23.71 78.12
CA VAL A 15 -37.24 -22.67 77.44
C VAL A 15 -36.24 -23.30 76.49
N ILE A 16 -35.53 -24.35 76.91
CA ILE A 16 -34.58 -25.08 76.07
C ILE A 16 -35.29 -25.68 74.84
N LEU A 17 -36.48 -26.27 75.02
CA LEU A 17 -37.28 -26.79 73.92
C LEU A 17 -37.80 -25.68 72.97
N ALA A 18 -38.07 -24.47 73.48
CA ALA A 18 -38.44 -23.33 72.65
C ALA A 18 -37.25 -22.85 71.78
N GLU A 19 -36.07 -22.67 72.37
CA GLU A 19 -34.86 -22.29 71.64
C GLU A 19 -34.42 -23.37 70.63
N LEU A 20 -34.52 -24.66 70.96
CA LEU A 20 -34.24 -25.74 70.00
C LEU A 20 -35.22 -25.75 68.81
N ARG A 21 -36.50 -25.40 69.01
CA ARG A 21 -37.45 -25.23 67.90
C ARG A 21 -37.09 -24.01 67.04
N ARG A 22 -36.68 -22.92 67.68
CA ARG A 22 -36.25 -21.69 67.01
C ARG A 22 -34.99 -21.92 66.17
N LEU A 23 -33.93 -22.51 66.74
CA LEU A 23 -32.70 -22.85 66.04
C LEU A 23 -32.94 -23.78 64.84
N ARG A 24 -33.86 -24.76 64.98
CA ARG A 24 -34.28 -25.60 63.84
C ARG A 24 -34.96 -24.79 62.74
N LYS A 25 -35.83 -23.83 63.09
CA LYS A 25 -36.48 -22.94 62.12
C LYS A 25 -35.45 -22.07 61.40
N GLU A 26 -34.57 -21.38 62.14
CA GLU A 26 -33.47 -20.57 61.60
C GLU A 26 -32.57 -21.40 60.67
N HIS A 27 -32.20 -22.63 61.06
CA HIS A 27 -31.43 -23.53 60.20
C HIS A 27 -32.17 -23.94 58.92
N THR A 28 -33.48 -24.20 58.99
CA THR A 28 -34.27 -24.48 57.76
C THR A 28 -34.41 -23.26 56.86
N GLU A 29 -34.50 -22.05 57.42
CA GLU A 29 -34.54 -20.79 56.67
C GLU A 29 -33.19 -20.54 55.97
N ALA A 30 -32.08 -20.64 56.70
CA ALA A 30 -30.72 -20.53 56.13
C ALA A 30 -30.44 -21.59 55.05
N ALA A 31 -30.87 -22.84 55.24
CA ALA A 31 -30.73 -23.89 54.23
C ALA A 31 -31.55 -23.59 52.96
N ASN A 32 -32.76 -23.04 53.11
CA ASN A 32 -33.59 -22.62 51.98
C ASN A 32 -32.98 -21.43 51.22
N ASP A 33 -32.40 -20.45 51.93
CA ASP A 33 -31.77 -19.29 51.30
C ASP A 33 -30.45 -19.65 50.61
N ASN A 34 -29.64 -20.54 51.20
CA ASN A 34 -28.48 -21.15 50.52
C ASN A 34 -28.91 -21.89 49.24
N LYS A 35 -30.02 -22.63 49.27
CA LYS A 35 -30.56 -23.31 48.08
C LYS A 35 -31.00 -22.31 46.99
N LYS A 36 -31.62 -21.19 47.36
CA LYS A 36 -31.95 -20.10 46.42
C LYS A 36 -30.69 -19.43 45.85
N ALA A 37 -29.66 -19.22 46.67
CA ALA A 37 -28.40 -18.63 46.24
C ALA A 37 -27.66 -19.54 45.24
N MET A 38 -27.58 -20.85 45.53
CA MET A 38 -27.01 -21.84 44.61
C MET A 38 -27.76 -21.88 43.28
N ALA A 39 -29.10 -21.88 43.29
CA ALA A 39 -29.90 -21.85 42.06
C ALA A 39 -29.63 -20.58 41.21
N ARG A 40 -29.41 -19.42 41.83
CA ARG A 40 -29.01 -18.18 41.14
C ARG A 40 -27.59 -18.26 40.58
N LEU A 41 -26.66 -18.88 41.28
CA LEU A 41 -25.30 -19.12 40.76
C LEU A 41 -25.33 -20.08 39.57
N GLU A 42 -26.15 -21.13 39.61
CA GLU A 42 -26.35 -22.05 38.50
C GLU A 42 -26.94 -21.38 37.25
N THR A 43 -27.93 -20.47 37.41
CA THR A 43 -28.46 -19.71 36.26
C THR A 43 -27.41 -18.75 35.70
N ASN A 44 -26.71 -18.00 36.56
CA ASN A 44 -25.67 -17.07 36.13
C ASN A 44 -24.51 -17.78 35.42
N MET A 45 -24.14 -18.98 35.89
CA MET A 45 -23.07 -19.78 35.27
C MET A 45 -23.50 -20.30 33.89
N LYS A 46 -24.76 -20.70 33.70
CA LYS A 46 -25.30 -21.08 32.38
C LYS A 46 -25.28 -19.89 31.42
N GLU A 47 -25.77 -18.72 31.83
CA GLU A 47 -25.72 -17.52 31.00
C GLU A 47 -24.28 -17.13 30.62
N LEU A 48 -23.31 -17.30 31.53
CA LEU A 48 -21.90 -17.04 31.23
C LEU A 48 -21.35 -18.04 30.19
N VAL A 49 -21.66 -19.33 30.31
CA VAL A 49 -21.27 -20.35 29.31
C VAL A 49 -21.88 -20.04 27.94
N GLU A 50 -23.16 -19.67 27.88
CA GLU A 50 -23.85 -19.28 26.64
C GLU A 50 -23.22 -18.03 26.00
N ARG A 51 -22.90 -17.00 26.81
CA ARG A 51 -22.21 -15.79 26.33
C ARG A 51 -20.80 -16.10 25.83
N THR A 52 -20.04 -16.93 26.53
CA THR A 52 -18.69 -17.34 26.10
C THR A 52 -18.73 -18.10 24.77
N ALA A 53 -19.62 -19.10 24.64
CA ALA A 53 -19.78 -19.84 23.39
C ALA A 53 -20.21 -18.93 22.21
N SER A 54 -21.06 -17.95 22.46
CA SER A 54 -21.42 -16.94 21.44
C SER A 54 -20.26 -16.01 21.07
N LEU A 55 -19.33 -15.72 21.99
CA LEU A 55 -18.14 -14.93 21.72
C LEU A 55 -17.09 -15.74 20.95
N GLU A 56 -16.90 -17.02 21.29
CA GLU A 56 -16.04 -17.96 20.56
C GLU A 56 -16.45 -18.04 19.07
N GLN A 57 -17.75 -18.25 18.78
CA GLN A 57 -18.27 -18.22 17.40
C GLN A 57 -18.07 -16.88 16.68
N GLN A 58 -18.14 -15.75 17.40
CA GLN A 58 -17.87 -14.43 16.81
C GLN A 58 -16.39 -14.24 16.50
N VAL A 59 -15.49 -14.77 17.34
CA VAL A 59 -14.04 -14.76 17.12
C VAL A 59 -13.70 -15.61 15.90
N GLU A 60 -14.18 -16.86 15.81
CA GLU A 60 -13.95 -17.75 14.66
C GLU A 60 -14.35 -17.09 13.33
N HIS A 61 -15.54 -16.47 13.26
CA HIS A 61 -16.00 -15.76 12.06
C HIS A 61 -15.20 -14.47 11.75
N VAL A 62 -14.64 -13.80 12.77
CA VAL A 62 -13.74 -12.67 12.56
C VAL A 62 -12.37 -13.13 12.07
N GLU A 63 -11.84 -14.24 12.58
CA GLU A 63 -10.58 -14.85 12.14
C GLU A 63 -10.68 -15.38 10.70
N GLU A 64 -11.77 -16.06 10.33
CA GLU A 64 -12.04 -16.46 8.95
C GLU A 64 -12.03 -15.25 8.02
N ARG A 65 -12.78 -14.19 8.35
CA ARG A 65 -12.82 -12.95 7.57
C ARG A 65 -11.48 -12.22 7.51
N LEU A 66 -10.65 -12.32 8.54
CA LEU A 66 -9.31 -11.75 8.58
C LEU A 66 -8.40 -12.49 7.57
N GLY A 67 -8.34 -13.82 7.64
CA GLY A 67 -7.56 -14.63 6.68
C GLY A 67 -8.00 -14.39 5.24
N ASP A 68 -9.31 -14.31 5.02
CA ASP A 68 -9.92 -14.01 3.73
C ASP A 68 -9.59 -12.59 3.21
N MET A 69 -9.23 -11.64 4.10
CA MET A 69 -8.71 -10.31 3.76
C MET A 69 -7.20 -10.30 3.55
N GLU A 70 -6.43 -11.07 4.33
CA GLU A 70 -4.98 -11.24 4.17
C GLU A 70 -4.65 -11.88 2.81
N ASP A 71 -5.36 -12.95 2.42
CA ASP A 71 -5.17 -13.61 1.12
C ASP A 71 -5.49 -12.68 -0.07
N LYS A 72 -6.55 -11.87 0.04
CA LYS A 72 -6.90 -10.84 -0.96
C LYS A 72 -5.81 -9.77 -1.05
N THR A 73 -5.29 -9.32 0.09
CA THR A 73 -4.20 -8.33 0.17
C THR A 73 -2.91 -8.87 -0.47
N ALA A 74 -2.47 -10.07 -0.07
CA ALA A 74 -1.30 -10.75 -0.64
C ALA A 74 -1.45 -11.06 -2.15
N ARG A 75 -2.69 -11.19 -2.66
CA ARG A 75 -2.95 -11.27 -4.11
C ARG A 75 -2.80 -9.91 -4.78
N LEU A 76 -3.35 -8.84 -4.20
CA LEU A 76 -3.25 -7.48 -4.74
C LEU A 76 -1.81 -6.98 -4.77
N GLU A 77 -1.03 -7.21 -3.72
CA GLU A 77 0.41 -6.87 -3.65
C GLU A 77 1.20 -7.51 -4.80
N ARG A 78 0.97 -8.79 -5.08
CA ARG A 78 1.60 -9.50 -6.21
C ARG A 78 1.22 -8.91 -7.57
N VAL A 79 -0.03 -8.50 -7.74
CA VAL A 79 -0.49 -7.84 -8.98
C VAL A 79 0.13 -6.44 -9.11
N ALA A 80 0.18 -5.66 -8.03
CA ALA A 80 0.81 -4.33 -8.01
C ALA A 80 2.31 -4.41 -8.35
N ALA A 81 3.04 -5.34 -7.72
CA ALA A 81 4.46 -5.57 -8.02
C ALA A 81 4.70 -5.98 -9.49
N PHE A 82 3.83 -6.82 -10.06
CA PHE A 82 3.88 -7.17 -11.48
C PHE A 82 3.63 -5.96 -12.39
N LEU A 83 2.61 -5.14 -12.08
CA LEU A 83 2.29 -3.95 -12.87
C LEU A 83 3.42 -2.92 -12.84
N LEU A 84 3.98 -2.61 -11.67
CA LEU A 84 5.15 -1.73 -11.52
C LEU A 84 6.37 -2.24 -12.31
N HIS A 85 6.59 -3.55 -12.34
CA HIS A 85 7.66 -4.14 -13.16
C HIS A 85 7.40 -4.00 -14.67
N GLN A 86 6.16 -4.17 -15.13
CA GLN A 86 5.81 -3.94 -16.54
C GLN A 86 5.91 -2.46 -16.91
N GLU A 87 5.48 -1.55 -16.03
CA GLU A 87 5.60 -0.10 -16.20
C GLU A 87 7.07 0.30 -16.36
N ALA A 88 7.95 -0.07 -15.43
CA ALA A 88 9.38 0.22 -15.53
C ALA A 88 10.00 -0.34 -16.82
N LYS A 89 9.56 -1.53 -17.26
CA LYS A 89 9.99 -2.15 -18.53
C LYS A 89 9.47 -1.43 -19.77
N LEU A 90 8.28 -0.80 -19.71
CA LEU A 90 7.73 0.01 -20.79
C LEU A 90 8.41 1.38 -20.83
N VAL A 91 8.62 2.03 -19.68
CA VAL A 91 9.36 3.30 -19.57
C VAL A 91 10.75 3.15 -20.18
N ALA A 92 11.53 2.14 -19.78
CA ALA A 92 12.87 1.90 -20.33
C ALA A 92 12.88 1.63 -21.87
N LYS A 93 11.79 1.08 -22.43
CA LYS A 93 11.63 0.94 -23.88
C LYS A 93 11.28 2.26 -24.56
N CYS A 94 10.43 3.08 -23.94
CA CYS A 94 10.12 4.42 -24.45
C CYS A 94 11.39 5.29 -24.45
N GLU A 95 12.15 5.29 -23.35
CA GLU A 95 13.44 5.99 -23.24
C GLU A 95 14.45 5.54 -24.32
N ASP A 96 14.56 4.24 -24.59
CA ASP A 96 15.41 3.72 -25.68
C ASP A 96 14.90 4.17 -27.06
N LEU A 97 13.60 4.09 -27.33
CA LEU A 97 13.01 4.53 -28.61
C LEU A 97 13.17 6.05 -28.82
N GLU A 98 12.93 6.86 -27.80
CA GLU A 98 13.13 8.31 -27.81
C GLU A 98 14.61 8.65 -28.01
N SER A 99 15.51 7.98 -27.28
CA SER A 99 16.96 8.12 -27.46
C SER A 99 17.35 7.79 -28.91
N ARG A 100 16.85 6.69 -29.47
CA ARG A 100 17.11 6.30 -30.87
C ARG A 100 16.59 7.31 -31.87
N ALA A 101 15.40 7.89 -31.64
CA ALA A 101 14.82 8.92 -32.49
C ALA A 101 15.58 10.25 -32.41
N ILE A 102 16.10 10.62 -31.23
CA ILE A 102 16.80 11.88 -31.00
C ILE A 102 18.28 11.81 -31.42
N ARG A 103 18.93 10.62 -31.44
CA ARG A 103 20.35 10.46 -31.83
C ARG A 103 20.71 11.04 -33.20
N ASN A 104 19.77 11.10 -34.14
CA ASN A 104 20.01 11.66 -35.48
C ASN A 104 19.57 13.14 -35.61
N ASN A 105 19.17 13.78 -34.51
CA ASN A 105 18.72 15.16 -34.47
C ASN A 105 19.82 16.07 -33.91
N ILE A 106 20.43 16.87 -34.79
CA ILE A 106 21.46 17.85 -34.43
C ILE A 106 20.80 19.14 -33.97
N ARG A 107 21.07 19.56 -32.73
CA ARG A 107 20.61 20.85 -32.19
C ARG A 107 21.68 21.93 -32.36
N ILE A 108 21.37 22.97 -33.12
CA ILE A 108 22.23 24.13 -33.35
C ILE A 108 21.71 25.29 -32.50
N ASN A 109 22.44 25.60 -31.43
CA ASN A 109 22.12 26.69 -30.51
C ASN A 109 22.73 28.03 -31.01
N GLY A 110 22.19 29.16 -30.53
CA GLY A 110 22.75 30.49 -30.80
C GLY A 110 22.39 31.09 -32.17
N ILE A 111 21.40 30.55 -32.89
CA ILE A 111 20.91 31.13 -34.14
C ILE A 111 19.89 32.24 -33.82
N PRO A 112 20.17 33.52 -34.15
CA PRO A 112 19.24 34.61 -33.90
C PRO A 112 18.00 34.46 -34.79
N GLU A 113 16.87 34.93 -34.27
CA GLU A 113 15.59 34.91 -35.00
C GLU A 113 15.63 35.77 -36.27
N GLY A 114 15.01 35.27 -37.34
CA GLY A 114 14.94 35.93 -38.65
C GLY A 114 16.20 35.88 -39.52
N SER A 115 17.32 35.33 -39.03
CA SER A 115 18.56 35.23 -39.83
C SER A 115 18.48 34.19 -40.97
N GLU A 116 17.58 33.22 -40.86
CA GLU A 116 17.40 32.09 -41.79
C GLU A 116 16.81 32.46 -43.16
N LYS A 117 16.18 33.64 -43.28
CA LYS A 117 15.43 34.08 -44.47
C LYS A 117 14.39 33.01 -44.88
N ASN A 118 14.22 32.75 -46.18
CA ASN A 118 13.21 31.81 -46.69
C ASN A 118 13.66 30.33 -46.66
N ASP A 119 14.96 30.05 -46.58
CA ASP A 119 15.53 28.70 -46.75
C ASP A 119 16.31 28.24 -45.50
N MET A 120 15.60 27.83 -44.45
CA MET A 120 16.21 27.31 -43.21
C MET A 120 17.21 26.16 -43.45
N ILE A 121 16.94 25.30 -44.43
CA ILE A 121 17.82 24.17 -44.79
C ILE A 121 19.18 24.69 -45.30
N ARG A 122 19.17 25.62 -46.26
CA ARG A 122 20.41 26.22 -46.81
C ARG A 122 21.17 27.00 -45.74
N PHE A 123 20.46 27.72 -44.89
CA PHE A 123 21.07 28.45 -43.77
C PHE A 123 21.75 27.51 -42.77
N ALA A 124 21.10 26.40 -42.39
CA ALA A 124 21.68 25.41 -41.48
C ALA A 124 22.96 24.80 -42.06
N PHE A 125 22.98 24.44 -43.35
CA PHE A 125 24.18 23.91 -44.01
C PHE A 125 25.32 24.93 -44.10
N ALA A 126 25.03 26.20 -44.40
CA ALA A 126 26.04 27.24 -44.38
C ALA A 126 26.70 27.36 -42.99
N ASN A 127 25.87 27.43 -41.93
CA ASN A 127 26.35 27.52 -40.56
C ASN A 127 27.16 26.30 -40.08
N LEU A 128 26.92 25.10 -40.64
CA LEU A 128 27.74 23.91 -40.38
C LEU A 128 29.07 23.99 -41.14
N LYS A 129 29.04 24.27 -42.45
CA LYS A 129 30.23 24.40 -43.31
C LYS A 129 31.17 25.51 -42.85
N ASP A 130 30.65 26.62 -42.32
CA ASP A 130 31.45 27.74 -41.79
C ASP A 130 32.14 27.41 -40.46
N LYS A 131 31.62 26.45 -39.69
CA LYS A 131 32.17 26.02 -38.39
C LYS A 131 33.18 24.88 -38.51
N ASP A 132 33.01 23.98 -39.49
CA ASP A 132 33.92 22.86 -39.76
C ASP A 132 35.20 23.29 -40.51
N LYS A 133 36.06 24.05 -39.81
CA LYS A 133 37.33 24.57 -40.34
C LYS A 133 38.27 23.50 -40.89
N ASP A 134 38.19 22.27 -40.36
CA ASP A 134 39.06 21.16 -40.74
C ASP A 134 38.65 20.45 -42.04
N LYS A 135 37.50 20.78 -42.64
CA LYS A 135 36.96 20.29 -43.94
C LYS A 135 36.89 18.76 -44.15
N LYS A 136 37.24 17.96 -43.15
CA LYS A 136 37.45 16.50 -43.27
C LYS A 136 36.19 15.66 -43.04
N LEU A 137 35.09 16.29 -42.62
CA LEU A 137 33.85 15.64 -42.18
C LEU A 137 32.66 15.81 -43.15
N VAL A 138 32.68 16.82 -44.03
CA VAL A 138 31.55 17.17 -44.91
C VAL A 138 32.03 17.21 -46.37
N CYS A 139 32.27 16.03 -46.95
CA CYS A 139 32.61 15.88 -48.37
C CYS A 139 31.38 15.78 -49.30
N GLU A 140 30.18 15.65 -48.73
CA GLU A 140 28.90 15.54 -49.43
C GLU A 140 27.89 16.48 -48.77
N ASP A 141 26.91 16.97 -49.51
CA ASP A 141 25.76 17.67 -48.91
C ASP A 141 24.96 16.67 -48.06
N PRO A 142 24.74 16.90 -46.76
CA PRO A 142 24.04 15.94 -45.93
C PRO A 142 22.58 15.84 -46.33
N ASP A 143 22.07 14.63 -46.51
CA ASP A 143 20.63 14.39 -46.66
C ASP A 143 19.93 14.85 -45.37
N VAL A 144 19.16 15.94 -45.41
CA VAL A 144 18.39 16.43 -44.25
C VAL A 144 16.92 16.23 -44.53
N GLU A 145 16.29 15.39 -43.71
CA GLU A 145 14.87 15.06 -43.82
C GLU A 145 14.01 16.24 -43.33
N ARG A 146 14.44 16.92 -42.27
CA ARG A 146 13.66 18.02 -41.69
C ARG A 146 14.52 19.03 -40.93
N VAL A 147 14.25 20.31 -41.13
CA VAL A 147 14.74 21.38 -40.25
C VAL A 147 13.55 22.09 -39.62
N ARG A 148 13.61 22.32 -38.32
CA ARG A 148 12.60 23.06 -37.55
C ARG A 148 13.30 23.86 -36.46
N ARG A 149 12.81 25.07 -36.15
CA ARG A 149 13.09 25.64 -34.83
C ARG A 149 12.47 24.73 -33.78
N GLY A 150 13.21 24.43 -32.72
CA GLY A 150 12.61 23.83 -31.55
C GLY A 150 11.58 24.81 -31.02
N PHE A 151 10.38 24.34 -30.70
CA PHE A 151 9.50 25.11 -29.82
C PHE A 151 10.19 25.13 -28.45
N SER A 152 10.99 26.17 -28.19
CA SER A 152 11.07 26.71 -26.85
C SER A 152 9.67 27.26 -26.56
N GLY A 153 8.77 26.38 -26.13
CA GLY A 153 7.65 26.83 -25.31
C GLY A 153 8.28 27.66 -24.21
N GLU A 154 7.81 28.90 -24.06
CA GLU A 154 8.35 29.82 -23.07
C GLU A 154 8.47 29.03 -21.77
N LYS A 155 9.70 28.95 -21.24
CA LYS A 155 9.84 28.65 -19.82
C LYS A 155 9.22 29.87 -19.17
N SER A 156 7.92 29.78 -18.88
CA SER A 156 7.30 30.61 -17.87
C SER A 156 8.29 30.64 -16.74
N VAL A 157 8.70 31.85 -16.36
CA VAL A 157 9.65 32.03 -15.27
C VAL A 157 8.91 31.55 -14.04
N ALA A 158 9.03 30.25 -13.77
CA ALA A 158 8.67 29.62 -12.54
C ALA A 158 9.61 30.26 -11.54
N LEU A 159 9.10 31.36 -10.98
CA LEU A 159 9.65 32.06 -9.84
C LEU A 159 10.16 30.98 -8.91
N ALA A 160 11.48 30.86 -8.80
CA ALA A 160 12.06 29.91 -7.87
C ALA A 160 11.40 30.21 -6.51
N PRO A 161 10.91 29.19 -5.77
CA PRO A 161 10.44 29.44 -4.43
C PRO A 161 11.57 30.21 -3.72
N PRO A 162 11.26 31.31 -3.02
CA PRO A 162 12.28 32.07 -2.33
C PRO A 162 13.06 31.10 -1.42
N PRO A 163 14.37 31.31 -1.22
CA PRO A 163 15.13 30.47 -0.32
C PRO A 163 14.40 30.43 1.01
N GLU A 164 14.04 29.23 1.45
CA GLU A 164 13.49 29.02 2.79
C GLU A 164 14.57 29.53 3.76
N GLU A 165 14.25 30.57 4.51
CA GLU A 165 15.08 31.01 5.61
C GLU A 165 15.06 29.84 6.61
N GLU A 166 16.22 29.23 6.82
CA GLU A 166 16.41 28.17 7.81
C GLU A 166 16.22 28.80 9.21
N GLU A 167 14.96 28.90 9.65
CA GLU A 167 14.64 29.16 11.05
C GLU A 167 15.14 27.94 11.85
N GLU A 168 16.25 28.14 12.57
CA GLU A 168 16.77 27.21 13.57
C GLU A 168 15.74 27.09 14.71
N GLU A 169 14.73 26.24 14.55
CA GLU A 169 13.80 25.91 15.64
C GLU A 169 14.48 24.91 16.58
N GLU A 170 14.96 25.44 17.72
CA GLU A 170 15.61 24.69 18.80
C GLU A 170 14.72 23.56 19.35
N ASP A 171 15.40 22.48 19.77
CA ASP A 171 14.92 21.34 20.56
C ASP A 171 13.60 21.51 21.35
N GLY A 172 12.58 20.67 21.08
CA GLY A 172 11.48 20.56 22.03
C GLY A 172 10.33 19.59 21.74
N GLU A 173 10.23 18.57 22.61
CA GLU A 173 8.96 18.00 23.10
C GLU A 173 8.08 17.15 22.16
N ALA A 174 8.07 15.84 22.42
CA ALA A 174 7.30 14.84 21.68
C ALA A 174 5.77 15.00 21.84
N HIS A 175 5.12 15.66 20.89
CA HIS A 175 3.66 15.71 20.82
C HIS A 175 3.04 14.45 20.19
N PHE A 176 2.50 13.60 21.06
CA PHE A 176 1.69 12.44 20.71
C PHE A 176 0.40 12.88 19.97
N HIS A 177 0.25 12.57 18.68
CA HIS A 177 -0.99 12.84 17.94
C HIS A 177 -1.98 11.64 18.03
N PRO A 178 -3.17 11.81 18.62
CA PRO A 178 -4.16 10.74 18.73
C PRO A 178 -5.08 10.72 17.51
N TRP A 179 -4.72 9.97 16.46
CA TRP A 179 -5.53 9.86 15.23
C TRP A 179 -6.71 8.86 15.34
N VAL A 180 -7.54 8.99 16.38
CA VAL A 180 -8.83 8.29 16.50
C VAL A 180 -9.89 9.16 17.18
N ARG A 181 -10.62 9.95 16.38
CA ARG A 181 -12.05 10.32 16.52
C ARG A 181 -12.38 11.49 15.59
N GLU A 182 -13.20 11.25 14.57
CA GLU A 182 -14.50 11.93 14.45
C GLU A 182 -15.32 11.37 13.28
N LEU A 183 -16.35 10.58 13.61
CA LEU A 183 -17.44 10.28 12.70
C LEU A 183 -18.55 11.33 12.89
N GLY A 184 -18.75 12.15 11.86
CA GLY A 184 -20.07 12.69 11.51
C GLY A 184 -20.55 13.96 12.21
N ARG A 185 -20.45 15.09 11.48
CA ARG A 185 -21.55 16.08 11.40
C ARG A 185 -21.75 16.57 9.96
N PRO A 186 -23.00 16.75 9.49
CA PRO A 186 -23.30 17.25 8.16
C PRO A 186 -23.53 18.78 8.13
N GLY A 187 -23.29 19.39 6.96
CA GLY A 187 -23.99 20.61 6.55
C GLY A 187 -23.44 21.95 7.08
N GLY A 188 -22.44 22.50 6.41
CA GLY A 188 -22.05 23.91 6.55
C GLY A 188 -21.66 24.50 5.20
N ARG A 189 -22.52 25.33 4.60
CA ARG A 189 -22.17 26.10 3.39
C ARG A 189 -21.30 27.28 3.79
N THR A 190 -19.99 27.18 3.63
CA THR A 190 -19.11 28.35 3.68
C THR A 190 -19.02 28.98 2.30
N THR A 191 -19.49 30.22 2.19
CA THR A 191 -19.32 31.04 0.99
C THR A 191 -17.84 31.35 0.78
N ARG A 192 -17.27 30.87 -0.33
CA ARG A 192 -15.91 31.24 -0.73
C ARG A 192 -15.81 32.77 -0.87
N ARG A 193 -14.94 33.41 -0.08
CA ARG A 193 -14.38 34.71 -0.48
C ARG A 193 -13.52 34.49 -1.72
N PRO A 194 -13.61 35.35 -2.75
CA PRO A 194 -12.58 35.38 -3.79
C PRO A 194 -11.26 35.89 -3.18
N PRO A 195 -10.09 35.42 -3.66
CA PRO A 195 -8.82 36.04 -3.31
C PRO A 195 -8.76 37.46 -3.89
N GLU A 196 -8.12 38.38 -3.16
CA GLU A 196 -7.92 39.76 -3.61
C GLU A 196 -6.90 39.79 -4.76
N GLU A 197 -7.18 40.58 -5.81
CA GLU A 197 -6.24 40.77 -6.91
C GLU A 197 -5.05 41.63 -6.45
N PRO A 198 -3.80 41.19 -6.68
CA PRO A 198 -2.62 42.00 -6.35
C PRO A 198 -2.51 43.20 -7.29
N SER A 199 -2.30 44.39 -6.71
CA SER A 199 -2.18 45.65 -7.44
C SER A 199 -1.03 45.65 -8.47
N PRO A 200 -1.22 46.24 -9.66
CA PRO A 200 -0.17 46.30 -10.68
C PRO A 200 0.97 47.23 -10.26
N LEU A 201 2.19 46.69 -10.22
CA LEU A 201 3.41 47.46 -9.99
C LEU A 201 3.77 48.34 -11.22
N PRO A 202 4.44 49.50 -11.02
CA PRO A 202 4.74 50.43 -12.09
C PRO A 202 5.74 49.85 -13.11
N ALA A 203 5.42 50.01 -14.40
CA ALA A 203 6.27 49.56 -15.50
C ALA A 203 7.58 50.36 -15.57
N GLY A 204 8.70 49.71 -15.23
CA GLY A 204 10.05 50.27 -15.40
C GLY A 204 10.44 50.38 -16.88
N PRO A 205 11.03 51.50 -17.33
CA PRO A 205 11.39 51.67 -18.75
C PRO A 205 12.76 51.05 -19.06
N GLY A 206 12.80 50.14 -20.04
CA GLY A 206 13.97 50.05 -20.94
C GLY A 206 14.96 48.89 -20.79
N ALA A 207 14.50 47.63 -20.73
CA ALA A 207 15.33 46.49 -21.10
C ALA A 207 15.21 46.22 -22.62
N ARG A 208 16.00 46.92 -23.46
CA ARG A 208 15.94 46.74 -24.93
C ARG A 208 16.64 45.45 -25.38
N GLY A 209 15.87 44.38 -25.51
CA GLY A 209 16.03 43.39 -26.57
C GLY A 209 17.37 42.65 -26.64
N ALA A 210 17.68 41.85 -25.62
CA ALA A 210 18.44 40.64 -25.86
C ALA A 210 17.57 39.73 -26.76
N ARG A 211 17.93 39.60 -28.05
CA ARG A 211 17.20 38.71 -28.97
C ARG A 211 17.42 37.27 -28.53
N GLU A 212 16.39 36.61 -28.02
CA GLU A 212 16.50 35.23 -27.55
C GLU A 212 16.89 34.31 -28.71
N SER A 213 17.92 33.49 -28.49
CA SER A 213 18.44 32.58 -29.52
C SER A 213 17.76 31.22 -29.38
N VAL A 214 16.63 31.03 -30.06
CA VAL A 214 15.90 29.75 -30.08
C VAL A 214 16.74 28.67 -30.80
N PRO A 215 16.88 27.45 -30.23
CA PRO A 215 17.65 26.38 -30.85
C PRO A 215 16.99 25.82 -32.11
N VAL A 216 17.77 25.59 -33.16
CA VAL A 216 17.32 24.93 -34.40
C VAL A 216 17.61 23.45 -34.31
N SER A 217 16.62 22.61 -34.63
CA SER A 217 16.74 21.15 -34.69
C SER A 217 16.78 20.67 -36.15
N VAL A 218 17.84 19.96 -36.52
CA VAL A 218 18.07 19.36 -37.83
C VAL A 218 17.95 17.85 -37.69
N VAL A 219 16.85 17.29 -38.19
CA VAL A 219 16.67 15.83 -38.29
C VAL A 219 17.35 15.36 -39.56
N VAL A 220 18.47 14.65 -39.36
CA VAL A 220 19.12 13.85 -40.39
C VAL A 220 18.38 12.50 -40.37
N PRO A 221 17.97 11.92 -41.52
CA PRO A 221 17.44 10.57 -41.52
C PRO A 221 18.54 9.64 -40.99
N PRO A 222 18.20 8.48 -40.41
CA PRO A 222 19.19 7.43 -40.28
C PRO A 222 19.71 7.13 -41.69
N ARG A 223 20.92 7.60 -42.03
CA ARG A 223 21.68 6.99 -43.13
C ARG A 223 21.64 5.51 -42.82
N VAL A 224 21.00 4.74 -43.70
CA VAL A 224 21.04 3.29 -43.61
C VAL A 224 22.53 2.99 -43.66
N PHE A 225 23.11 2.62 -42.53
CA PHE A 225 24.42 2.00 -42.47
C PHE A 225 24.22 0.62 -43.06
N LEU A 226 24.02 0.61 -44.38
CA LEU A 226 24.09 -0.55 -45.25
C LEU A 226 25.39 -1.24 -44.87
N ASP A 227 25.23 -2.51 -44.57
CA ASP A 227 26.22 -3.41 -44.01
C ASP A 227 27.65 -2.96 -44.27
N ARG A 228 28.35 -2.52 -43.22
CA ARG A 228 29.80 -2.68 -43.19
C ARG A 228 30.05 -4.18 -42.99
N PRO A 229 30.47 -4.95 -44.02
CA PRO A 229 30.80 -6.35 -43.83
C PRO A 229 31.99 -6.42 -42.85
N GLY A 230 31.72 -6.91 -41.64
CA GLY A 230 32.73 -7.01 -40.57
C GLY A 230 32.31 -6.48 -39.20
N TYR A 231 31.19 -5.76 -39.05
CA TYR A 231 30.67 -5.48 -37.70
C TYR A 231 29.90 -6.67 -37.14
N GLN A 232 30.64 -7.72 -36.75
CA GLN A 232 30.15 -8.69 -35.77
C GLN A 232 29.80 -7.91 -34.50
N PRO A 233 28.53 -7.88 -34.03
CA PRO A 233 28.21 -7.29 -32.74
C PRO A 233 28.86 -8.16 -31.68
N GLY A 234 30.06 -7.75 -31.25
CA GLY A 234 30.90 -8.54 -30.37
C GLY A 234 30.11 -8.99 -29.15
N GLU A 235 30.21 -10.28 -28.83
CA GLU A 235 29.75 -10.85 -27.58
C GLU A 235 30.35 -10.04 -26.44
N ARG A 236 29.57 -9.07 -25.92
CA ARG A 236 29.90 -8.43 -24.66
C ARG A 236 29.71 -9.51 -23.60
N ALA A 237 30.82 -10.17 -23.30
CA ALA A 237 30.95 -11.03 -22.14
C ALA A 237 30.26 -10.34 -20.97
N ALA A 238 29.18 -10.96 -20.48
CA ALA A 238 28.49 -10.46 -19.31
C ALA A 238 29.54 -10.37 -18.19
N PRO A 239 29.63 -9.24 -17.46
CA PRO A 239 30.53 -9.18 -16.33
C PRO A 239 30.15 -10.31 -15.36
N ALA A 240 31.12 -11.20 -15.10
CA ALA A 240 31.00 -12.27 -14.12
C ALA A 240 30.89 -11.63 -12.72
N GLY A 241 29.68 -11.21 -12.40
CA GLY A 241 29.34 -10.36 -11.27
C GLY A 241 27.87 -10.55 -10.88
N SER A 242 27.35 -11.76 -11.08
CA SER A 242 26.12 -12.20 -10.43
C SER A 242 26.37 -12.28 -8.92
N LEU A 243 26.28 -11.13 -8.25
CA LEU A 243 26.01 -11.09 -6.83
C LEU A 243 24.77 -11.95 -6.59
N LEU A 244 24.97 -13.04 -5.85
CA LEU A 244 23.93 -13.95 -5.42
C LEU A 244 22.96 -13.17 -4.51
N PHE A 245 21.96 -12.53 -5.12
CA PHE A 245 20.78 -12.08 -4.41
C PHE A 245 20.02 -13.33 -3.98
N SER A 246 20.49 -13.89 -2.87
CA SER A 246 19.96 -15.07 -2.25
C SER A 246 18.47 -14.82 -2.01
N PRO A 247 17.56 -15.71 -2.43
CA PRO A 247 16.17 -15.58 -2.01
C PRO A 247 16.18 -15.60 -0.48
N PHE A 248 15.56 -14.59 0.12
CA PHE A 248 15.50 -14.40 1.56
C PHE A 248 14.79 -15.61 2.18
N ARG A 249 15.55 -16.67 2.48
CA ARG A 249 15.09 -17.80 3.27
C ARG A 249 14.72 -17.24 4.62
N LYS A 250 13.41 -17.01 4.85
CA LYS A 250 12.86 -16.98 6.19
C LYS A 250 13.47 -18.16 6.94
N SER A 251 14.27 -17.87 7.94
CA SER A 251 14.79 -18.84 8.90
C SER A 251 13.61 -19.31 9.77
N GLY A 252 12.71 -20.08 9.15
CA GLY A 252 11.77 -20.92 9.86
C GLY A 252 12.59 -21.87 10.69
N ALA A 253 12.73 -21.55 11.98
CA ALA A 253 13.31 -22.43 12.96
C ALA A 253 12.54 -23.75 12.87
N ARG A 254 13.20 -24.79 12.35
CA ARG A 254 12.66 -26.14 12.40
C ARG A 254 12.60 -26.52 13.87
N ILE A 255 11.43 -26.38 14.46
CA ILE A 255 11.07 -27.10 15.68
C ILE A 255 11.39 -28.57 15.38
N PRO A 256 12.27 -29.23 16.16
CA PRO A 256 12.60 -30.63 15.91
C PRO A 256 11.32 -31.45 16.04
N ALA A 257 11.04 -32.29 15.05
CA ALA A 257 9.90 -33.19 15.12
C ALA A 257 10.05 -34.08 16.37
N PRO A 258 9.00 -34.23 17.20
CA PRO A 258 9.08 -35.11 18.36
C PRO A 258 9.32 -36.56 17.88
N PRO A 259 10.09 -37.36 18.64
CA PRO A 259 10.34 -38.75 18.28
C PRO A 259 9.02 -39.54 18.28
N PRO A 260 8.85 -40.53 17.38
CA PRO A 260 7.67 -41.39 17.38
C PRO A 260 7.64 -42.21 18.67
N SER A 261 6.73 -41.86 19.59
CA SER A 261 6.54 -42.59 20.83
C SER A 261 5.91 -43.96 20.53
N ALA A 262 6.61 -45.02 20.93
CA ALA A 262 6.14 -46.39 20.79
C ALA A 262 4.99 -46.68 21.79
N ALA A 263 3.76 -46.42 21.37
CA ALA A 263 2.53 -46.97 21.95
C ALA A 263 1.49 -47.06 20.81
N ALA A 264 1.23 -48.21 20.17
CA ALA A 264 0.71 -49.44 20.75
C ALA A 264 -0.55 -49.22 21.60
N ARG A 265 -1.72 -49.11 20.95
CA ARG A 265 -2.80 -50.12 21.05
C ARG A 265 -4.03 -49.79 20.19
N GLU A 266 -4.62 -50.87 19.68
CA GLU A 266 -6.02 -51.06 19.24
C GLU A 266 -6.72 -49.92 18.50
N ARG A 267 -6.89 -50.09 17.18
CA ARG A 267 -8.05 -49.55 16.47
C ARG A 267 -8.84 -50.68 15.82
N VAL A 268 -10.05 -50.87 16.32
CA VAL A 268 -11.03 -51.87 15.89
C VAL A 268 -11.45 -51.62 14.44
N GLU A 269 -11.51 -52.69 13.64
CA GLU A 269 -12.12 -52.67 12.32
C GLU A 269 -13.64 -52.48 12.46
N ILE A 270 -14.20 -51.45 11.82
CA ILE A 270 -15.62 -51.43 11.48
C ILE A 270 -15.74 -51.15 9.99
N SER A 271 -16.13 -52.21 9.27
CA SER A 271 -16.50 -52.20 7.87
C SER A 271 -17.87 -51.56 7.67
N THR A 272 -17.97 -50.56 6.78
CA THR A 272 -19.19 -50.27 6.02
C THR A 272 -18.92 -49.46 4.75
N GLN A 273 -18.94 -50.14 3.61
CA GLN A 273 -19.58 -49.62 2.38
C GLN A 273 -21.10 -49.90 2.48
N PRO A 274 -22.01 -49.28 1.67
CA PRO A 274 -21.82 -48.65 0.35
C PRO A 274 -22.28 -47.14 0.36
N ASP A 275 -22.74 -46.43 -0.68
CA ASP A 275 -23.28 -46.86 -1.99
C ASP A 275 -23.23 -45.81 -3.14
N LEU A 276 -23.78 -46.25 -4.28
CA LEU A 276 -23.96 -45.69 -5.63
C LEU A 276 -24.48 -44.24 -5.82
N LEU A 277 -24.08 -43.66 -6.97
CA LEU A 277 -24.64 -42.45 -7.59
C LEU A 277 -26.09 -42.67 -8.10
N PRO A 278 -26.83 -41.60 -8.48
CA PRO A 278 -26.76 -41.17 -9.89
C PRO A 278 -26.73 -39.65 -10.12
N ALA A 279 -26.26 -39.27 -11.31
CA ALA A 279 -26.26 -37.89 -11.81
C ALA A 279 -27.68 -37.37 -12.05
N ASN A 280 -27.87 -36.05 -11.95
CA ASN A 280 -29.12 -35.40 -12.34
C ASN A 280 -28.87 -34.26 -13.33
N SER A 281 -29.50 -34.35 -14.50
CA SER A 281 -29.38 -33.44 -15.63
C SER A 281 -30.73 -32.84 -15.98
N SER A 282 -30.87 -31.52 -16.13
CA SER A 282 -31.79 -30.86 -17.10
C SER A 282 -31.91 -29.33 -16.92
N GLY A 283 -32.31 -28.65 -18.01
CA GLY A 283 -32.72 -27.24 -18.08
C GLY A 283 -31.57 -26.25 -18.26
N ARG A 284 -31.19 -25.78 -19.46
CA ARG A 284 -31.95 -25.48 -20.69
C ARG A 284 -33.24 -24.67 -20.45
N SER A 285 -33.10 -23.34 -20.43
CA SER A 285 -34.20 -22.43 -20.74
C SER A 285 -33.66 -21.27 -21.57
N SER A 286 -34.31 -21.02 -22.71
CA SER A 286 -33.99 -19.98 -23.67
C SER A 286 -35.15 -18.99 -23.77
N ARG A 287 -34.86 -17.70 -23.66
CA ARG A 287 -35.64 -16.60 -24.23
C ARG A 287 -34.67 -15.51 -24.69
#